data_AF-A0A520X571-F1
#
_entry.id   AF-A0A520X571-F1
#
_cell.length_a   1.000
_cell.length_b   1.000
_cell.length_c   1.000
_cell.angle_alpha   90.00
_cell.angle_beta   90.00
_cell.angle_gamma   90.00
#
_symmetry.space_group_name_H-M   'P 1'
#
loop_
_entity.id
_entity.type
_entity.pdbx_description
1 polymer ?
#
loop_
_entity_poly.entity_id
_entity_poly.type
_entity_poly.pdbx_seq_one_letter_code
_entity_poly.pdbx_strand_id
1 'polypeptide(L)'
;MRTLAELESVFDEAPATAESLGAAEDLLRASEEVIEHWVVARGEVPTEETREGFRLLALHRQGAKGEPSFNACRETCREVVYHYNLITMQPEHSDITDRLYMMGLVSKHLYLFISGKLQVAGLGEFCCSSKPIRTATESQQP
;
A
#
# COMPACT_ATOMS: atom_id res chain seq x y z
N MET A 1 1.12 6.29 -12.12
CA MET A 1 0.40 5.21 -11.45
C MET A 1 0.70 3.88 -12.12
N ARG A 2 1.52 3.05 -11.45
CA ARG A 2 1.59 1.60 -11.70
C ARG A 2 0.20 0.94 -11.54
N THR A 3 -0.03 -0.17 -12.23
CA THR A 3 -1.23 -1.01 -12.05
C THR A 3 -1.25 -1.65 -10.65
N LEU A 4 -2.43 -2.09 -10.18
CA LEU A 4 -2.53 -2.78 -8.89
C LEU A 4 -1.67 -4.06 -8.82
N ALA A 5 -1.53 -4.79 -9.94
CA ALA A 5 -0.68 -5.99 -10.00
C ALA A 5 0.82 -5.67 -9.92
N GLU A 6 1.25 -4.58 -10.56
CA GLU A 6 2.63 -4.10 -10.42
C GLU A 6 2.90 -3.62 -8.98
N LEU A 7 1.93 -2.92 -8.37
CA LEU A 7 2.02 -2.49 -6.98
C LEU A 7 2.07 -3.68 -6.00
N GLU A 8 1.27 -4.73 -6.22
CA GLU A 8 1.35 -5.96 -5.45
C GLU A 8 2.75 -6.56 -5.48
N SER A 9 3.35 -6.61 -6.67
CA SER A 9 4.71 -7.13 -6.86
C SER A 9 5.74 -6.31 -6.07
N VAL A 10 5.62 -4.97 -6.08
CA VAL A 10 6.48 -4.07 -5.29
C VAL A 10 6.40 -4.37 -3.79
N PHE A 11 5.21 -4.69 -3.28
CA PHE A 11 5.00 -4.95 -1.85
C PHE A 11 5.27 -6.41 -1.43
N ASP A 12 5.32 -7.35 -2.38
CA ASP A 12 5.70 -8.74 -2.14
C ASP A 12 7.23 -8.93 -2.11
N GLU A 13 7.97 -8.06 -2.79
CA GLU A 13 9.43 -8.05 -2.75
C GLU A 13 9.96 -7.51 -1.42
N ALA A 14 10.91 -8.24 -0.82
CA ALA A 14 11.61 -7.75 0.36
C ALA A 14 12.46 -6.54 -0.04
N PRO A 15 12.38 -5.41 0.68
CA PRO A 15 13.06 -4.19 0.28
C PRO A 15 14.59 -4.34 0.36
N ALA A 16 15.29 -3.84 -0.66
CA ALA A 16 16.73 -3.92 -0.76
C ALA A 16 17.42 -2.98 0.24
N THR A 17 17.99 -3.55 1.31
CA THR A 17 18.60 -2.78 2.41
C THR A 17 19.84 -2.00 2.00
N ALA A 18 20.60 -2.48 1.01
CA ALA A 18 21.76 -1.77 0.46
C ALA A 18 21.39 -0.42 -0.17
N GLU A 19 20.13 -0.23 -0.55
CA GLU A 19 19.60 0.97 -1.20
C GLU A 19 18.42 1.55 -0.40
N SER A 20 18.52 1.52 0.94
CA SER A 20 17.42 1.82 1.87
C SER A 20 16.66 3.14 1.56
N LEU A 21 17.38 4.19 1.15
CA LEU A 21 16.75 5.47 0.79
C LEU A 21 15.88 5.35 -0.47
N GLY A 22 16.42 4.78 -1.55
CA GLY A 22 15.69 4.58 -2.80
C GLY A 22 14.52 3.60 -2.64
N ALA A 23 14.71 2.56 -1.83
CA ALA A 23 13.65 1.62 -1.48
C ALA A 23 12.51 2.31 -0.69
N ALA A 24 12.84 3.20 0.26
CA ALA A 24 11.84 3.95 1.01
C ALA A 24 11.09 4.96 0.12
N GLU A 25 11.78 5.65 -0.80
CA GLU A 25 11.15 6.52 -1.79
C GLU A 25 10.16 5.76 -2.69
N ASP A 26 10.56 4.58 -3.19
CA ASP A 26 9.67 3.78 -4.03
C ASP A 26 8.46 3.24 -3.27
N LEU A 27 8.64 2.80 -2.02
CA LEU A 27 7.55 2.35 -1.15
C LEU A 27 6.57 3.49 -0.83
N LEU A 28 7.06 4.70 -0.56
CA LEU A 28 6.21 5.88 -0.34
C LEU A 28 5.39 6.20 -1.60
N ARG A 29 6.05 6.25 -2.77
CA ARG A 29 5.39 6.49 -4.05
C ARG A 29 4.36 5.40 -4.37
N ALA A 30 4.70 4.13 -4.15
CA ALA A 30 3.78 3.01 -4.34
C ALA A 30 2.55 3.15 -3.43
N SER A 31 2.75 3.54 -2.17
CA SER A 31 1.66 3.78 -1.22
C SER A 31 0.74 4.92 -1.65
N GLU A 32 1.29 5.98 -2.28
CA GLU A 32 0.47 7.05 -2.86
C GLU A 32 -0.36 6.55 -4.05
N GLU A 33 0.28 5.85 -5.00
CA GLU A 33 -0.40 5.27 -6.18
C GLU A 33 -1.53 4.31 -5.78
N VAL A 34 -1.38 3.56 -4.68
CA VAL A 34 -2.47 2.74 -4.12
C VAL A 34 -3.70 3.59 -3.79
N ILE A 35 -3.54 4.74 -3.14
CA ILE A 35 -4.68 5.63 -2.84
C ILE A 35 -5.19 6.32 -4.11
N GLU A 36 -4.32 6.63 -5.07
CA GLU A 36 -4.73 7.16 -6.38
C GLU A 36 -5.72 6.22 -7.07
N HIS A 37 -5.50 4.90 -7.04
CA HIS A 37 -6.45 3.92 -7.58
C HIS A 37 -7.85 4.08 -6.96
N TRP A 38 -7.93 4.26 -5.64
CA TRP A 38 -9.21 4.52 -4.97
C TRP A 38 -9.87 5.82 -5.42
N VAL A 39 -9.10 6.90 -5.53
CA VAL A 39 -9.60 8.21 -5.92
C VAL A 39 -10.07 8.21 -7.39
N VAL A 40 -9.26 7.67 -8.29
CA VAL A 40 -9.57 7.56 -9.72
C VAL A 40 -10.78 6.68 -9.96
N ALA A 41 -10.89 5.54 -9.26
CA ALA A 41 -12.03 4.64 -9.44
C ALA A 41 -13.37 5.25 -8.98
N ARG A 42 -13.32 6.29 -8.13
CA ARG A 42 -14.48 7.11 -7.75
C ARG A 42 -14.75 8.27 -8.71
N GLY A 43 -14.00 8.38 -9.81
CA GLY A 43 -14.14 9.45 -10.79
C GLY A 43 -13.55 10.80 -10.34
N GLU A 44 -12.70 10.79 -9.32
CA GLU A 44 -12.01 11.99 -8.83
C GLU A 44 -10.58 12.07 -9.39
N VAL A 45 -10.04 13.28 -9.47
CA VAL A 45 -8.62 13.51 -9.82
C VAL A 45 -7.80 13.45 -8.53
N PRO A 46 -6.73 12.63 -8.44
CA PRO A 46 -5.83 12.63 -7.30
C PRO A 46 -5.24 14.00 -7.01
N THR A 47 -5.23 14.38 -5.74
CA THR A 47 -4.64 15.66 -5.31
C THR A 47 -3.12 15.64 -5.42
N GLU A 48 -2.57 16.77 -5.84
CA GLU A 48 -1.13 17.07 -5.77
C GLU A 48 -0.74 17.88 -4.53
N GLU A 49 -1.71 18.16 -3.65
CA GLU A 49 -1.44 18.84 -2.39
C GLU A 49 -0.66 17.94 -1.44
N THR A 50 -0.03 18.58 -0.44
CA THR A 50 0.58 17.87 0.68
C THR A 50 -0.14 18.23 1.97
N ARG A 51 -0.14 17.28 2.91
CA ARG A 51 -0.58 17.50 4.29
C ARG A 51 0.52 17.03 5.22
N GLU A 52 0.91 17.89 6.15
CA GLU A 52 2.05 17.61 7.04
C GLU A 52 3.35 17.29 6.25
N GLY A 53 3.47 17.82 5.03
CA GLY A 53 4.62 17.59 4.13
C GLY A 53 4.49 16.36 3.21
N PHE A 54 3.43 15.55 3.32
CA PHE A 54 3.27 14.32 2.56
C PHE A 54 2.02 14.34 1.69
N ARG A 55 2.16 13.95 0.42
CA ARG A 55 1.05 13.80 -0.52
C ARG A 55 0.19 12.58 -0.16
N LEU A 56 0.79 11.49 0.32
CA LEU A 56 0.06 10.34 0.90
C LEU A 56 -1.03 10.76 1.91
N LEU A 57 -0.74 11.70 2.81
CA LEU A 57 -1.69 12.16 3.82
C LEU A 57 -2.79 13.06 3.26
N ALA A 58 -2.50 13.80 2.18
CA ALA A 58 -3.49 14.58 1.45
C ALA A 58 -4.44 13.66 0.65
N LEU A 59 -3.88 12.67 -0.04
CA LEU A 59 -4.62 11.62 -0.76
C LEU A 59 -5.53 10.83 0.19
N HIS A 60 -5.03 10.42 1.36
CA HIS A 60 -5.87 9.76 2.36
C HIS A 60 -7.07 10.65 2.76
N ARG A 61 -6.84 11.95 3.03
CA ARG A 61 -7.90 12.89 3.38
C ARG A 61 -8.94 13.02 2.26
N GLN A 62 -8.50 13.06 1.01
CA GLN A 62 -9.39 13.05 -0.15
C GLN A 62 -10.20 11.75 -0.20
N GLY A 63 -9.53 10.59 -0.14
CA GLY A 63 -10.16 9.27 -0.21
C GLY A 63 -11.19 9.02 0.90
N ALA A 64 -10.99 9.60 2.09
CA ALA A 64 -11.92 9.51 3.22
C ALA A 64 -13.15 10.41 3.08
N LYS A 65 -13.16 11.40 2.17
CA LYS A 65 -14.29 12.31 2.00
C LYS A 65 -15.51 11.55 1.49
N GLY A 66 -16.59 11.58 2.27
CA GLY A 66 -17.84 10.87 1.96
C GLY A 66 -17.80 9.36 2.18
N GLU A 67 -16.67 8.80 2.64
CA GLU A 67 -16.52 7.36 2.94
C GLU A 67 -15.88 7.18 4.33
N PRO A 68 -16.69 7.11 5.40
CA PRO A 68 -16.19 7.01 6.77
C PRO A 68 -15.31 5.77 7.02
N SER A 69 -15.61 4.65 6.36
CA SER A 69 -14.85 3.41 6.58
C SER A 69 -13.44 3.47 6.00
N PHE A 70 -13.18 4.38 5.04
CA PHE A 70 -11.84 4.60 4.50
C PHE A 70 -10.90 5.25 5.51
N ASN A 71 -11.43 6.03 6.47
CA ASN A 71 -10.62 6.64 7.52
C ASN A 71 -9.94 5.61 8.46
N ALA A 72 -10.31 4.32 8.36
CA ALA A 72 -9.66 3.23 9.08
C ALA A 72 -8.17 3.06 8.70
N CYS A 73 -7.75 3.47 7.50
CA CYS A 73 -6.33 3.39 7.10
C CYS A 73 -5.53 4.66 7.42
N ARG A 74 -6.09 5.63 8.17
CA ARG A 74 -5.41 6.87 8.55
C ARG A 74 -4.08 6.62 9.26
N GLU A 75 -4.10 5.75 10.27
CA GLU A 75 -2.89 5.46 11.05
C GLU A 75 -1.87 4.68 10.23
N THR A 76 -2.31 3.76 9.37
CA THR A 76 -1.43 3.07 8.41
C THR A 76 -0.69 4.08 7.52
N CYS A 77 -1.37 5.09 6.98
CA CYS A 77 -0.74 6.14 6.18
C CYS A 77 0.29 6.96 6.99
N ARG A 78 -0.03 7.27 8.26
CA ARG A 78 0.90 7.99 9.15
C ARG A 78 2.11 7.14 9.52
N GLU A 79 1.94 5.83 9.64
CA GLU A 79 3.01 4.88 9.96
C GLU A 79 3.97 4.69 8.77
N VAL A 80 3.47 4.64 7.52
CA VAL A 80 4.33 4.68 6.32
C VAL A 80 5.21 5.94 6.33
N VAL A 81 4.61 7.11 6.57
CA VAL A 81 5.32 8.39 6.68
C VAL A 81 6.34 8.38 7.83
N TYR A 82 5.98 7.81 8.97
CA TYR A 82 6.88 7.69 10.12
C TYR A 82 8.13 6.89 9.78
N HIS A 83 7.99 5.70 9.18
CA HIS A 83 9.14 4.89 8.79
C HIS A 83 9.96 5.55 7.68
N TYR A 84 9.33 6.18 6.70
CA TYR A 84 10.02 6.97 5.68
C TYR A 84 10.91 8.04 6.31
N ASN A 85 10.39 8.79 7.30
CA ASN A 85 11.17 9.80 8.02
C ASN A 85 12.34 9.17 8.80
N LEU A 86 12.13 8.04 9.48
CA LEU A 86 13.22 7.37 10.19
C LEU A 86 14.37 6.95 9.25
N ILE A 87 14.04 6.51 8.04
CA ILE A 87 15.02 6.05 7.05
C ILE A 87 15.76 7.23 6.42
N THR A 88 15.03 8.29 6.06
CA THR A 88 15.60 9.47 5.38
C THR A 88 16.35 10.41 6.32
N MET A 89 15.90 10.54 7.57
CA MET A 89 16.54 11.43 8.55
C MET A 89 17.69 10.77 9.32
N GLN A 90 17.73 9.44 9.38
CA GLN A 90 18.78 8.68 10.09
C GLN A 90 19.24 7.47 9.26
N PRO A 91 19.81 7.68 8.06
CA PRO A 91 20.17 6.58 7.15
C PRO A 91 21.24 5.63 7.70
N GLU A 92 22.05 6.08 8.65
CA GLU A 92 23.13 5.30 9.28
C GLU A 92 22.71 4.61 10.58
N HIS A 93 21.42 4.66 10.95
CA HIS A 93 20.93 4.03 12.17
C HIS A 93 21.11 2.49 12.11
N SER A 94 21.50 1.86 13.23
CA SER A 94 21.72 0.41 13.30
C SER A 94 20.51 -0.40 12.81
N ASP A 95 19.31 0.10 13.11
CA ASP A 95 18.04 -0.57 12.83
C ASP A 95 17.46 -0.22 11.44
N ILE A 96 18.26 0.33 10.51
CA ILE A 96 17.77 0.80 9.21
C ILE A 96 17.06 -0.31 8.42
N THR A 97 17.58 -1.53 8.48
CA THR A 97 16.98 -2.72 7.86
C THR A 97 15.59 -3.01 8.41
N ASP A 98 15.43 -3.02 9.74
CA ASP A 98 14.15 -3.30 10.39
C ASP A 98 13.13 -2.19 10.11
N ARG A 99 13.58 -0.92 10.11
CA ARG A 99 12.74 0.23 9.75
C ARG A 99 12.21 0.14 8.33
N LEU A 100 13.07 -0.25 7.37
CA LEU A 100 12.70 -0.43 5.98
C LEU A 100 11.75 -1.62 5.81
N TYR A 101 12.02 -2.74 6.48
CA TYR A 101 11.16 -3.92 6.45
C TYR A 101 9.76 -3.60 7.00
N MET A 102 9.68 -2.88 8.12
CA MET A 102 8.40 -2.41 8.67
C MET A 102 7.67 -1.46 7.73
N MET A 103 8.37 -0.53 7.07
CA MET A 103 7.76 0.31 6.04
C MET A 103 7.13 -0.52 4.92
N GLY A 104 7.82 -1.56 4.45
CA GLY A 104 7.30 -2.49 3.45
C GLY A 104 6.04 -3.21 3.91
N LEU A 105 6.03 -3.77 5.13
CA LEU A 105 4.86 -4.45 5.70
C LEU A 105 3.65 -3.52 5.86
N VAL A 106 3.86 -2.29 6.35
CA VAL A 106 2.78 -1.31 6.54
C VAL A 106 2.25 -0.83 5.19
N SER A 107 3.12 -0.63 4.20
CA SER A 107 2.73 -0.27 2.82
C SER A 107 1.91 -1.40 2.16
N LYS A 108 2.33 -2.66 2.35
CA LYS A 108 1.57 -3.85 1.91
C LYS A 108 0.19 -3.92 2.58
N HIS A 109 0.11 -3.64 3.88
CA HIS A 109 -1.16 -3.60 4.58
C HIS A 109 -2.08 -2.52 4.00
N LEU A 110 -1.56 -1.33 3.69
CA LEU A 110 -2.31 -0.29 3.00
C LEU A 110 -2.82 -0.77 1.63
N TYR A 111 -1.98 -1.40 0.82
CA TYR A 111 -2.38 -2.01 -0.44
C TYR A 111 -3.54 -3.00 -0.28
N LEU A 112 -3.42 -3.97 0.64
CA LEU A 112 -4.45 -4.98 0.86
C LEU A 112 -5.78 -4.34 1.31
N PHE A 113 -5.73 -3.34 2.19
CA PHE A 113 -6.91 -2.60 2.61
C PHE A 113 -7.60 -1.91 1.43
N ILE A 114 -6.85 -1.19 0.60
CA ILE A 114 -7.40 -0.40 -0.50
C ILE A 114 -7.90 -1.29 -1.64
N SER A 115 -7.17 -2.35 -1.99
CA SER A 115 -7.62 -3.36 -2.94
C SER A 115 -8.91 -4.03 -2.47
N GLY A 116 -9.02 -4.36 -1.18
CA GLY A 116 -10.25 -4.89 -0.60
C GLY A 116 -11.41 -3.88 -0.64
N LYS A 117 -11.14 -2.59 -0.40
CA LYS A 117 -12.14 -1.51 -0.50
C LYS A 117 -12.65 -1.34 -1.92
N LEU A 118 -11.76 -1.33 -2.91
CA LEU A 118 -12.10 -1.30 -4.33
C LEU A 118 -12.98 -2.50 -4.70
N GLN A 119 -12.62 -3.70 -4.24
CA GLN A 119 -13.41 -4.92 -4.47
C GLN A 119 -14.82 -4.83 -3.89
N VAL A 120 -14.95 -4.41 -2.63
CA VAL A 120 -16.25 -4.26 -1.96
C VAL A 120 -17.13 -3.22 -2.65
N ALA A 121 -16.53 -2.15 -3.19
CA ALA A 121 -17.24 -1.12 -3.93
C ALA A 121 -17.59 -1.53 -5.38
N GLY A 122 -17.09 -2.68 -5.86
CA GLY A 122 -17.22 -3.09 -7.27
C GLY A 122 -16.46 -2.17 -8.23
N LEU A 123 -15.39 -1.53 -7.74
CA LEU A 123 -14.62 -0.53 -8.47
C LEU A 123 -13.28 -1.13 -8.91
N GLY A 124 -13.15 -1.43 -10.20
CA GLY A 124 -11.95 -2.02 -10.81
C GLY A 124 -12.20 -3.39 -11.45
N GLU A 125 -11.20 -3.90 -12.16
CA GLU A 125 -11.25 -5.23 -12.79
C GLU A 125 -10.67 -6.29 -11.86
N PHE A 126 -11.54 -6.91 -11.07
CA PHE A 126 -11.17 -8.07 -10.27
C PHE A 126 -11.36 -9.33 -11.11
N CYS A 127 -10.26 -9.91 -11.58
CA CYS A 127 -10.33 -11.21 -12.20
C CYS A 127 -10.75 -12.22 -11.13
N CYS A 128 -11.95 -12.79 -11.28
CA CYS A 128 -12.52 -13.84 -10.42
C CYS A 128 -11.74 -15.17 -10.47
N SER A 129 -10.41 -15.15 -10.59
CA SER A 129 -9.59 -16.34 -10.38
C SER A 129 -9.42 -16.55 -8.88
N SER A 130 -10.48 -17.00 -8.21
CA SER A 130 -10.35 -17.63 -6.90
C SER A 130 -9.39 -18.81 -7.06
N LYS A 131 -8.13 -18.65 -6.60
CA LYS A 131 -7.25 -19.81 -6.41
C LYS A 131 -8.01 -20.78 -5.49
N PRO A 132 -8.29 -22.02 -5.92
CA PRO A 132 -9.04 -22.95 -5.08
C PRO A 132 -8.26 -23.17 -3.79
N ILE A 133 -8.82 -22.75 -2.66
CA ILE A 133 -8.13 -22.75 -1.36
C ILE A 133 -8.02 -24.16 -0.76
N ARG A 134 -8.67 -25.19 -1.35
CA ARG A 134 -8.55 -26.59 -0.95
C ARG A 134 -8.86 -27.54 -2.12
N THR A 135 -7.82 -28.08 -2.74
CA THR A 135 -7.90 -29.38 -3.42
C THR A 135 -6.69 -30.20 -2.98
N ALA A 136 -6.59 -30.46 -1.67
CA ALA A 136 -5.80 -31.58 -1.20
C ALA A 136 -6.58 -32.84 -1.56
N THR A 137 -6.06 -33.57 -2.53
CA THR A 137 -6.55 -34.84 -3.07
C THR A 137 -6.94 -35.79 -1.93
N GLU A 138 -8.23 -36.05 -1.74
CA GLU A 138 -8.67 -37.30 -1.09
C GLU A 138 -8.38 -38.43 -2.08
N SER A 139 -7.16 -38.96 -2.02
CA SER A 139 -6.86 -40.26 -2.60
C SER A 139 -7.54 -41.34 -1.75
N GLN A 140 -8.82 -41.59 -2.00
CA GLN A 140 -9.43 -42.88 -1.71
C GLN A 140 -8.81 -43.90 -2.67
N GLN A 141 -7.95 -44.78 -2.16
CA GLN A 141 -7.62 -46.05 -2.82
C GLN A 141 -8.50 -47.16 -2.24
N PRO A 142 -8.88 -48.14 -3.07
CA PRO A 142 -9.80 -49.24 -2.71
C PRO A 142 -9.22 -50.21 -1.68
#